data_AF-A0A940EHK1-F1
#
_entry.id   AF-A0A940EHK1-F1
#
_cell.length_a   1.000
_cell.length_b   1.000
_cell.length_c   1.000
_cell.angle_alpha   90.00
_cell.angle_beta   90.00
_cell.angle_gamma   90.00
#
_symmetry.space_group_name_H-M   'P 1'
#
loop_
_entity.id
_entity.type
_entity.pdbx_description
1 polymer ?
#
loop_
_entity_poly.entity_id
_entity_poly.type
_entity_poly.pdbx_seq_one_letter_code
_entity_poly.pdbx_strand_id
1 'polypeptide(L)'
;MEKLISLSWTAFTIFIGALFFGLRDFDKSISDLDFNVYLYVVFIFLLRFKIALDDNFYFSITEMQRWQSLCGLAIALLTWFLFVFAGYYLSTFSDSIFLLLWSLALSTFWILVIAIGDGFYSEQKVWLATNTCYITGLSTLLWLPSLSEVSETSQHQVALTTIDVATSFVLTVLIVITIIDFKYSKSIQNAKY
;
A
#
# COMPACT_ATOMS: atom_id res chain seq x y z
N MET A 1 -23.32 9.12 -2.55
CA MET A 1 -22.42 8.40 -1.62
C MET A 1 -22.40 6.90 -1.92
N GLU A 2 -23.54 6.20 -2.00
CA GLU A 2 -23.58 4.75 -2.31
C GLU A 2 -22.80 4.33 -3.57
N LYS A 3 -22.85 5.13 -4.64
CA LYS A 3 -22.07 4.89 -5.86
C LYS A 3 -20.55 4.89 -5.65
N LEU A 4 -20.05 5.71 -4.73
CA LEU A 4 -18.61 5.82 -4.45
C LEU A 4 -18.11 4.65 -3.61
N ILE A 5 -18.92 4.22 -2.64
CA ILE A 5 -18.67 3.02 -1.86
C ILE A 5 -18.60 1.80 -2.81
N SER A 6 -19.58 1.67 -3.70
CA SER A 6 -19.58 0.62 -4.73
C SER A 6 -18.35 0.69 -5.64
N LEU A 7 -17.90 1.90 -6.00
CA LEU A 7 -16.71 2.08 -6.83
C LEU A 7 -15.42 1.66 -6.12
N SER A 8 -15.26 1.94 -4.83
CA SER A 8 -14.10 1.48 -4.03
C SER A 8 -13.99 -0.04 -4.03
N TRP A 9 -15.11 -0.74 -3.78
CA TRP A 9 -15.16 -2.20 -3.83
C TRP A 9 -14.90 -2.75 -5.23
N THR A 10 -15.43 -2.09 -6.26
CA THR A 10 -15.16 -2.46 -7.66
C THR A 10 -13.66 -2.36 -7.96
N ALA A 11 -13.00 -1.28 -7.54
CA ALA A 11 -11.57 -1.12 -7.69
C ALA A 11 -10.78 -2.18 -6.90
N PHE A 12 -11.25 -2.58 -5.72
CA PHE A 12 -10.66 -3.69 -4.96
C PHE A 12 -10.78 -5.04 -5.70
N THR A 13 -11.95 -5.35 -6.26
CA THR A 13 -12.15 -6.58 -7.05
C THR A 13 -11.29 -6.60 -8.31
N ILE A 14 -11.20 -5.46 -9.01
CA ILE A 14 -10.31 -5.32 -10.18
C ILE A 14 -8.85 -5.52 -9.76
N PHE A 15 -8.44 -4.95 -8.63
CA PHE A 15 -7.10 -5.15 -8.07
C PHE A 15 -6.81 -6.63 -7.77
N ILE A 16 -7.75 -7.37 -7.18
CA ILE A 16 -7.58 -8.82 -6.95
C ILE A 16 -7.34 -9.54 -8.28
N GLY A 17 -8.13 -9.22 -9.31
CA GLY A 17 -7.94 -9.77 -10.66
C GLY A 17 -6.57 -9.43 -11.24
N ALA A 18 -6.12 -8.19 -11.09
CA ALA A 18 -4.80 -7.74 -11.53
C ALA A 18 -3.67 -8.46 -10.78
N LEU A 19 -3.82 -8.68 -9.47
CA LEU A 19 -2.87 -9.41 -8.65
C LEU A 19 -2.75 -10.88 -9.07
N PHE A 20 -3.86 -11.55 -9.38
CA PHE A 20 -3.83 -12.89 -9.95
C PHE A 20 -3.16 -12.94 -11.32
N PHE A 21 -3.41 -11.93 -12.16
CA PHE A 21 -2.78 -11.82 -13.47
C PHE A 21 -1.26 -11.63 -13.34
N GLY A 22 -0.82 -10.69 -12.48
CA GLY A 22 0.60 -10.47 -12.21
C GLY A 22 1.28 -11.71 -11.63
N LEU A 23 0.61 -12.49 -10.77
CA LEU A 23 1.12 -13.77 -10.27
C LEU A 23 1.27 -14.83 -11.36
N ARG A 24 0.34 -14.87 -12.32
CA ARG A 24 0.39 -15.81 -13.44
C ARG A 24 1.53 -15.51 -14.41
N ASP A 25 1.88 -14.25 -14.57
CA ASP A 25 2.93 -13.79 -15.48
C ASP A 25 4.35 -13.98 -14.94
N PHE A 26 4.51 -14.57 -13.74
CA PHE A 26 5.82 -15.05 -13.32
C PHE A 26 6.22 -16.27 -14.14
N ASP A 27 7.46 -16.27 -14.63
CA ASP A 27 8.08 -17.41 -15.34
C ASP A 27 8.26 -18.65 -14.45
N LYS A 28 7.97 -18.55 -13.15
CA LYS A 28 8.06 -19.63 -12.16
C LYS A 28 6.67 -20.17 -11.82
N SER A 29 6.61 -21.47 -11.51
CA SER A 29 5.39 -22.04 -10.94
C SER A 29 5.08 -21.36 -9.59
N ILE A 30 3.80 -21.25 -9.23
CA ILE A 30 3.40 -20.64 -7.95
C ILE A 30 4.16 -21.32 -6.79
N SER A 31 4.27 -22.65 -6.79
CA SER A 31 5.01 -23.40 -5.75
C SER A 31 6.50 -23.06 -5.65
N ASP A 32 7.10 -22.46 -6.67
CA ASP A 32 8.52 -22.08 -6.72
C ASP A 32 8.74 -20.57 -6.52
N LEU A 33 7.70 -19.82 -6.20
CA LEU A 33 7.83 -18.41 -5.83
C LEU A 33 8.62 -18.27 -4.54
N ASP A 34 9.48 -17.25 -4.50
CA ASP A 34 10.24 -16.91 -3.31
C ASP A 34 9.29 -16.52 -2.16
N PHE A 35 9.63 -16.93 -0.94
CA PHE A 35 8.93 -16.52 0.28
C PHE A 35 8.73 -15.01 0.37
N ASN A 36 9.70 -14.21 -0.08
CA ASN A 36 9.59 -12.75 -0.13
C ASN A 36 8.45 -12.26 -1.03
N VAL A 37 8.20 -12.94 -2.16
CA VAL A 37 7.08 -12.62 -3.06
C VAL A 37 5.75 -12.91 -2.36
N TYR A 38 5.65 -14.04 -1.66
CA TYR A 38 4.46 -14.36 -0.87
C TYR A 38 4.17 -13.33 0.22
N LEU A 39 5.18 -12.93 0.98
CA LEU A 39 5.03 -11.90 2.00
C LEU A 39 4.58 -10.57 1.38
N TYR A 40 5.14 -10.18 0.24
CA TYR A 40 4.74 -8.96 -0.45
C TYR A 40 3.30 -9.01 -0.98
N VAL A 41 2.89 -10.15 -1.55
CA VAL A 41 1.50 -10.37 -1.99
C VAL A 41 0.52 -10.24 -0.83
N VAL A 42 0.84 -10.87 0.31
CA VAL A 42 0.03 -10.77 1.53
C VAL A 42 -0.03 -9.31 2.00
N PHE A 43 1.11 -8.62 2.03
CA PHE A 43 1.18 -7.21 2.40
C PHE A 43 0.31 -6.32 1.50
N ILE A 44 0.50 -6.35 0.18
CA ILE A 44 -0.24 -5.48 -0.75
C ILE A 44 -1.73 -5.79 -0.74
N PHE A 45 -2.12 -7.06 -0.58
CA PHE A 45 -3.52 -7.45 -0.43
C PHE A 45 -4.14 -6.87 0.84
N LEU A 46 -3.50 -7.06 2.00
CA LEU A 46 -3.97 -6.55 3.28
C LEU A 46 -4.06 -5.02 3.27
N LEU A 47 -3.03 -4.36 2.74
CA LEU A 47 -2.98 -2.91 2.63
C LEU A 47 -4.12 -2.39 1.75
N ARG A 48 -4.33 -2.97 0.57
CA ARG A 48 -5.40 -2.50 -0.32
C ARG A 48 -6.78 -2.78 0.25
N PHE A 49 -6.97 -3.93 0.91
CA PHE A 49 -8.22 -4.23 1.61
C PHE A 49 -8.52 -3.21 2.70
N LYS A 50 -7.51 -2.85 3.50
CA LYS A 50 -7.62 -1.81 4.54
C LYS A 50 -8.00 -0.47 3.93
N ILE A 51 -7.33 -0.04 2.86
CA ILE A 51 -7.65 1.23 2.19
C ILE A 51 -9.07 1.22 1.63
N ALA A 52 -9.54 0.11 1.05
CA ALA A 52 -10.91 0.03 0.55
C ALA A 52 -11.96 0.23 1.66
N LEU A 53 -11.68 -0.24 2.88
CA LEU A 53 -12.51 0.00 4.06
C LEU A 53 -12.44 1.45 4.54
N ASP A 54 -11.25 2.03 4.61
CA ASP A 54 -11.07 3.44 4.98
C ASP A 54 -11.79 4.36 3.99
N ASP A 55 -11.70 4.09 2.68
CA ASP A 55 -12.38 4.84 1.63
C ASP A 55 -13.90 4.75 1.79
N ASN A 56 -14.42 3.56 2.10
CA ASN A 56 -15.85 3.35 2.35
C ASN A 56 -16.32 4.19 3.55
N PHE A 57 -15.57 4.12 4.65
CA PHE A 57 -15.85 4.94 5.84
C PHE A 57 -15.80 6.43 5.51
N TYR A 58 -14.73 6.90 4.87
CA TYR A 58 -14.54 8.29 4.49
C TYR A 58 -15.68 8.82 3.60
N PHE A 59 -16.07 8.06 2.56
CA PHE A 59 -17.15 8.47 1.66
C PHE A 59 -18.55 8.34 2.26
N SER A 60 -18.71 7.61 3.37
CA SER A 60 -19.99 7.54 4.09
C SER A 60 -20.27 8.80 4.94
N ILE A 61 -19.22 9.53 5.33
CA ILE A 61 -19.32 10.69 6.24
C ILE A 61 -18.98 12.04 5.58
N THR A 62 -18.38 12.04 4.39
CA THR A 62 -17.87 13.27 3.76
C THR A 62 -18.90 13.95 2.84
N GLU A 63 -19.07 15.26 3.00
CA GLU A 63 -19.86 16.09 2.10
C GLU A 63 -19.08 16.45 0.81
N MET A 64 -19.61 16.02 -0.34
CA MET A 64 -18.96 16.18 -1.67
C MET A 64 -19.13 17.56 -2.31
N GLN A 65 -19.70 18.54 -1.60
CA GLN A 65 -19.99 19.86 -2.17
C GLN A 65 -18.79 20.83 -2.15
N ARG A 66 -17.73 20.52 -1.39
CA ARG A 66 -16.53 21.35 -1.29
C ARG A 66 -15.53 20.99 -2.39
N TRP A 67 -14.86 22.00 -2.95
CA TRP A 67 -13.79 21.83 -3.94
C TRP A 67 -12.68 20.88 -3.44
N GLN A 68 -12.34 20.98 -2.15
CA GLN A 68 -11.38 20.11 -1.50
C GLN A 68 -11.81 18.63 -1.62
N SER A 69 -13.08 18.32 -1.38
CA SER A 69 -13.61 16.97 -1.52
C SER A 69 -13.51 16.43 -2.95
N LEU A 70 -13.69 17.29 -3.97
CA LEU A 70 -13.53 16.89 -5.39
C LEU A 70 -12.08 16.58 -5.74
N CYS A 71 -11.13 17.40 -5.27
CA CYS A 71 -9.69 17.11 -5.42
C CYS A 71 -9.30 15.82 -4.72
N GLY A 72 -9.80 15.61 -3.50
CA GLY A 72 -9.55 14.38 -2.76
C GLY A 72 -10.09 13.14 -3.47
N LEU A 73 -11.28 13.25 -4.07
CA LEU A 73 -11.82 12.19 -4.91
C LEU A 73 -10.94 11.90 -6.13
N ALA A 74 -10.46 12.92 -6.84
CA ALA A 74 -9.57 12.73 -7.98
C ALA A 74 -8.26 12.02 -7.59
N ILE A 75 -7.68 12.40 -6.45
CA ILE A 75 -6.48 11.75 -5.90
C ILE A 75 -6.80 10.30 -5.49
N ALA A 76 -7.93 10.03 -4.83
CA ALA A 76 -8.34 8.68 -4.49
C ALA A 76 -8.51 7.79 -5.73
N LEU A 77 -9.12 8.29 -6.80
CA LEU A 77 -9.24 7.56 -8.05
C LEU A 77 -7.87 7.24 -8.67
N LEU A 78 -6.94 8.20 -8.62
CA LEU A 78 -5.58 7.99 -9.10
C LEU A 78 -4.82 6.95 -8.26
N THR A 79 -4.95 6.98 -6.93
CA THR A 79 -4.30 5.98 -6.06
C THR A 79 -4.88 4.59 -6.29
N TRP A 80 -6.20 4.47 -6.51
CA TRP A 80 -6.83 3.20 -6.87
C TRP A 80 -6.27 2.63 -8.16
N PHE A 81 -6.11 3.46 -9.19
CA PHE A 81 -5.50 3.07 -10.45
C PHE A 81 -4.08 2.56 -10.23
N LEU A 82 -3.24 3.32 -9.51
CA LEU A 82 -1.87 2.90 -9.20
C LEU A 82 -1.80 1.58 -8.44
N PHE A 83 -2.74 1.31 -7.53
CA PHE A 83 -2.85 0.02 -6.84
C PHE A 83 -3.14 -1.14 -7.80
N VAL A 84 -4.10 -0.95 -8.72
CA VAL A 84 -4.42 -1.96 -9.74
C VAL A 84 -3.18 -2.25 -10.60
N PHE A 85 -2.47 -1.21 -11.02
CA PHE A 85 -1.23 -1.37 -11.78
C PHE A 85 -0.11 -2.04 -10.99
N ALA A 86 0.02 -1.74 -9.69
CA ALA A 86 0.96 -2.46 -8.84
C ALA A 86 0.65 -3.97 -8.80
N GLY A 87 -0.63 -4.35 -8.66
CA GLY A 87 -1.05 -5.74 -8.76
C GLY A 87 -0.73 -6.38 -10.13
N TYR A 88 -0.96 -5.65 -11.22
CA TYR A 88 -0.69 -6.13 -12.58
C TYR A 88 0.81 -6.33 -12.85
N TYR A 89 1.64 -5.35 -12.48
CA TYR A 89 3.09 -5.38 -12.66
C TYR A 89 3.83 -6.14 -11.54
N LEU A 90 3.12 -6.92 -10.73
CA LEU A 90 3.70 -7.70 -9.64
C LEU A 90 4.85 -8.62 -10.10
N SER A 91 4.78 -9.14 -11.33
CA SER A 91 5.85 -9.93 -11.97
C SER A 91 7.18 -9.17 -12.04
N THR A 92 7.11 -7.84 -12.13
CA THR A 92 8.26 -6.94 -12.01
C THR A 92 8.23 -6.30 -10.63
N PHE A 93 8.80 -7.01 -9.65
CA PHE A 93 8.72 -6.65 -8.22
C PHE A 93 9.06 -5.17 -7.94
N SER A 94 10.10 -4.64 -8.57
CA SER A 94 10.52 -3.23 -8.45
C SER A 94 9.43 -2.25 -8.92
N ASP A 95 8.83 -2.48 -10.08
CA ASP A 95 7.80 -1.61 -10.66
C ASP A 95 6.53 -1.63 -9.80
N SER A 96 6.14 -2.81 -9.31
CA SER A 96 5.03 -2.96 -8.37
C SER A 96 5.28 -2.16 -7.09
N ILE A 97 6.48 -2.27 -6.49
CA ILE A 97 6.82 -1.49 -5.29
C ILE A 97 6.79 0.01 -5.58
N PHE A 98 7.34 0.44 -6.71
CA PHE A 98 7.37 1.85 -7.11
C PHE A 98 5.95 2.43 -7.28
N LEU A 99 5.06 1.71 -7.96
CA LEU A 99 3.66 2.13 -8.15
C LEU A 99 2.92 2.21 -6.81
N LEU A 100 3.15 1.24 -5.92
CA LEU A 100 2.58 1.23 -4.58
C LEU A 100 3.09 2.41 -3.73
N LEU A 101 4.38 2.71 -3.81
CA LEU A 101 5.01 3.84 -3.14
C LEU A 101 4.40 5.16 -3.60
N TRP A 102 4.22 5.35 -4.90
CA TRP A 102 3.58 6.55 -5.46
C TRP A 102 2.13 6.70 -5.03
N SER A 103 1.37 5.61 -5.02
CA SER A 103 -0.01 5.60 -4.53
C SER A 103 -0.10 6.09 -3.09
N LEU A 104 0.76 5.56 -2.21
CA LEU A 104 0.81 5.96 -0.81
C LEU A 104 1.33 7.38 -0.62
N ALA A 105 2.33 7.82 -1.39
CA ALA A 105 2.84 9.18 -1.33
C ALA A 105 1.77 10.23 -1.70
N LEU A 106 1.00 9.99 -2.76
CA LEU A 106 -0.11 10.86 -3.17
C LEU A 106 -1.22 10.91 -2.11
N SER A 107 -1.59 9.75 -1.55
CA SER A 107 -2.55 9.67 -0.45
C SER A 107 -2.09 10.47 0.78
N THR A 108 -0.82 10.30 1.15
CA THR A 108 -0.20 10.98 2.30
C THR A 108 -0.13 12.48 2.12
N PHE A 109 0.30 12.91 0.92
CA PHE A 109 0.34 14.32 0.56
C PHE A 109 -1.05 14.95 0.65
N TRP A 110 -2.09 14.25 0.19
CA TRP A 110 -3.45 14.76 0.29
C TRP A 110 -3.94 14.89 1.73
N ILE A 111 -3.66 13.91 2.59
CA ILE A 111 -3.97 13.99 4.03
C ILE A 111 -3.32 15.22 4.66
N LEU A 112 -2.06 15.50 4.32
CA LEU A 112 -1.34 16.70 4.78
C LEU A 112 -2.00 17.99 4.29
N VAL A 113 -2.39 18.06 3.01
CA VAL A 113 -3.05 19.24 2.45
C VAL A 113 -4.36 19.55 3.19
N ILE A 114 -5.20 18.54 3.45
CA ILE A 114 -6.43 18.73 4.24
C ILE A 114 -6.09 19.18 5.66
N ALA A 115 -5.13 18.53 6.31
CA ALA A 115 -4.77 18.83 7.69
C ALA A 115 -4.21 20.24 7.90
N ILE A 116 -3.55 20.82 6.90
CA ILE A 116 -3.11 22.21 6.91
C ILE A 116 -4.30 23.18 6.79
N GLY A 117 -5.31 22.83 6.00
CA GLY A 117 -6.48 23.68 5.77
C GLY A 117 -7.48 23.70 6.94
N ASP A 118 -7.85 22.51 7.42
CA ASP A 118 -8.95 22.34 8.39
C ASP A 118 -8.47 21.89 9.78
N GLY A 119 -7.16 21.71 9.97
CA GLY A 119 -6.55 21.19 11.19
C GLY A 119 -6.50 19.66 11.23
N PHE A 120 -5.65 19.12 12.11
CA PHE A 120 -5.49 17.67 12.25
C PHE A 120 -6.56 17.03 13.14
N TYR A 121 -7.42 16.19 12.55
CA TYR A 121 -8.19 15.23 13.32
C TYR A 121 -7.29 14.10 13.86
N SER A 122 -7.65 13.50 14.99
CA SER A 122 -6.89 12.40 15.60
C SER A 122 -6.67 11.22 14.63
N GLU A 123 -7.68 10.91 13.83
CA GLU A 123 -7.66 9.86 12.82
C GLU A 123 -6.68 10.15 11.67
N GLN A 124 -6.63 11.39 11.18
CA GLN A 124 -5.68 11.80 10.14
C GLN A 124 -4.22 11.71 10.62
N LYS A 125 -3.95 11.98 11.90
CA LYS A 125 -2.59 11.81 12.46
C LYS A 125 -2.14 10.36 12.40
N VAL A 126 -3.07 9.43 12.66
CA VAL A 126 -2.79 7.99 12.61
C VAL A 126 -2.53 7.55 11.18
N TRP A 127 -3.40 7.93 10.24
CA TRP A 127 -3.20 7.63 8.82
C TRP A 127 -1.90 8.21 8.26
N LEU A 128 -1.55 9.44 8.66
CA LEU A 128 -0.29 10.06 8.28
C LEU A 128 0.90 9.26 8.82
N ALA A 129 0.87 8.87 10.09
CA ALA A 129 1.93 8.07 10.70
C ALA A 129 2.08 6.70 10.02
N THR A 130 0.97 5.98 9.80
CA THR A 130 1.02 4.64 9.20
C THR A 130 1.45 4.69 7.74
N ASN A 131 0.96 5.65 6.94
CA ASN A 131 1.43 5.84 5.57
C ASN A 131 2.92 6.21 5.50
N THR A 132 3.42 7.02 6.44
CA THR A 132 4.86 7.35 6.52
C THR A 132 5.69 6.10 6.76
N CYS A 133 5.24 5.19 7.63
CA CYS A 133 5.89 3.90 7.84
C CYS A 133 5.86 3.05 6.56
N TYR A 134 4.73 2.99 5.84
CA TYR A 134 4.65 2.24 4.58
C TYR A 134 5.60 2.79 3.51
N ILE A 135 5.61 4.11 3.31
CA ILE A 135 6.52 4.80 2.38
C ILE A 135 7.97 4.49 2.73
N THR A 136 8.34 4.58 4.01
CA THR A 136 9.70 4.30 4.49
C THR A 136 10.10 2.85 4.23
N GLY A 137 9.22 1.89 4.55
CA GLY A 137 9.48 0.47 4.31
C GLY A 137 9.58 0.13 2.83
N LEU A 138 8.67 0.63 1.99
CA LEU A 138 8.71 0.42 0.54
C LEU A 138 9.95 1.06 -0.11
N SER A 139 10.33 2.26 0.33
CA SER A 139 11.57 2.90 -0.13
C SER A 139 12.80 2.07 0.26
N THR A 140 12.79 1.48 1.46
CA THR A 140 13.85 0.55 1.90
C THR A 140 13.91 -0.68 1.00
N LEU A 141 12.76 -1.28 0.65
CA LEU A 141 12.69 -2.43 -0.26
C LEU A 141 13.23 -2.11 -1.67
N LEU A 142 12.99 -0.91 -2.21
CA LEU A 142 13.58 -0.49 -3.49
C LEU A 142 15.10 -0.31 -3.40
N TRP A 143 15.61 0.09 -2.24
CA TRP A 143 17.03 0.38 -2.06
C TRP A 143 17.87 -0.86 -1.74
N LEU A 144 17.31 -1.87 -1.06
CA LEU A 144 18.03 -3.09 -0.66
C LEU A 144 18.76 -3.81 -1.83
N PRO A 145 18.15 -4.02 -3.02
CA PRO A 145 18.84 -4.65 -4.14
C PRO A 145 20.08 -3.88 -4.62
N SER A 146 20.05 -2.55 -4.58
CA SER A 146 21.19 -1.71 -4.99
C SER A 146 22.43 -1.86 -4.09
N LEU A 147 22.25 -2.38 -2.88
CA LEU A 147 23.36 -2.70 -1.97
C LEU A 147 24.08 -4.00 -2.36
N SER A 148 23.42 -4.90 -3.10
CA SER A 148 24.04 -6.15 -3.57
C SER A 148 25.08 -5.92 -4.66
N GLU A 149 24.84 -4.93 -5.53
CA GLU A 149 25.69 -4.62 -6.69
C GLU A 149 27.06 -4.03 -6.31
N VAL A 150 27.20 -3.56 -5.06
CA VAL A 150 28.42 -2.91 -4.55
C VAL A 150 29.41 -3.93 -3.93
N SER A 151 29.01 -5.20 -3.73
CA SER A 151 29.81 -6.20 -3.02
C SER A 151 30.68 -7.06 -3.98
N GLU A 152 32.01 -6.94 -3.92
CA GLU A 152 32.93 -7.72 -4.76
C GLU A 152 33.02 -9.22 -4.39
N THR A 153 32.62 -10.05 -5.35
CA THR A 153 32.99 -11.43 -5.77
C THR A 153 33.28 -12.59 -4.79
N SER A 154 33.39 -12.41 -3.47
CA SER A 154 33.38 -13.53 -2.51
C SER A 154 32.42 -13.34 -1.34
N GLN A 155 32.00 -12.10 -1.08
CA GLN A 155 30.93 -11.78 -0.11
C GLN A 155 29.52 -11.80 -0.73
N HIS A 156 29.42 -12.05 -2.04
CA HIS A 156 28.18 -11.87 -2.78
C HIS A 156 27.04 -12.78 -2.29
N GLN A 157 27.33 -14.03 -1.93
CA GLN A 157 26.30 -14.97 -1.46
C GLN A 157 25.81 -14.63 -0.03
N VAL A 158 26.70 -14.12 0.83
CA VAL A 158 26.35 -13.61 2.16
C VAL A 158 25.53 -12.32 2.05
N ALA A 159 25.89 -11.44 1.11
CA ALA A 159 25.15 -10.22 0.82
C ALA A 159 23.73 -10.52 0.31
N LEU A 160 23.57 -11.47 -0.62
CA LEU A 160 22.26 -11.91 -1.11
C LEU A 160 21.40 -12.48 0.02
N THR A 161 21.95 -13.39 0.83
CA THR A 161 21.22 -13.95 2.00
C THR A 161 20.82 -12.86 2.99
N THR A 162 21.68 -11.86 3.21
CA THR A 162 21.39 -10.74 4.12
C THR A 162 20.27 -9.86 3.58
N ILE A 163 20.25 -9.61 2.27
CA ILE A 163 19.20 -8.84 1.59
C ILE A 163 17.86 -9.59 1.63
N ASP A 164 17.85 -10.90 1.44
CA ASP A 164 16.63 -11.71 1.53
C ASP A 164 16.04 -11.67 2.94
N VAL A 165 16.89 -11.82 3.96
CA VAL A 165 16.47 -11.71 5.38
C VAL A 165 15.97 -10.30 5.70
N ALA A 166 16.66 -9.26 5.24
CA ALA A 166 16.23 -7.88 5.44
C ALA A 166 14.89 -7.59 4.74
N THR A 167 14.70 -8.10 3.53
CA THR A 167 13.46 -8.00 2.76
C THR A 167 12.30 -8.66 3.51
N SER A 168 12.49 -9.92 3.95
CA SER A 168 11.52 -10.65 4.77
C SER A 168 11.17 -9.90 6.06
N PHE A 169 12.17 -9.35 6.75
CA PHE A 169 11.96 -8.58 7.97
C PHE A 169 11.13 -7.32 7.72
N VAL A 170 11.49 -6.52 6.71
CA VAL A 170 10.76 -5.30 6.36
C VAL A 170 9.31 -5.62 5.97
N LEU A 171 9.09 -6.63 5.12
CA LEU A 171 7.75 -7.06 4.74
C LEU A 171 6.92 -7.52 5.93
N THR A 172 7.52 -8.29 6.84
CA THR A 172 6.84 -8.75 8.07
C THR A 172 6.42 -7.56 8.94
N VAL A 173 7.33 -6.59 9.14
CA VAL A 173 7.02 -5.37 9.89
C VAL A 173 5.87 -4.59 9.23
N LEU A 174 5.89 -4.44 7.91
CA LEU A 174 4.81 -3.76 7.17
C LEU A 174 3.46 -4.48 7.31
N ILE A 175 3.43 -5.81 7.27
CA ILE A 175 2.23 -6.61 7.54
C ILE A 175 1.72 -6.37 8.96
N VAL A 176 2.61 -6.42 9.96
CA VAL A 176 2.23 -6.18 11.37
C VAL A 176 1.66 -4.79 11.56
N ILE A 177 2.29 -3.76 10.97
CA ILE A 177 1.77 -2.38 11.01
C ILE A 177 0.37 -2.33 10.40
N THR A 178 0.15 -2.99 9.25
CA THR A 178 -1.16 -3.04 8.58
C THR A 178 -2.24 -3.67 9.47
N ILE A 179 -1.91 -4.77 10.17
CA ILE A 179 -2.83 -5.43 11.09
C ILE A 179 -3.14 -4.56 12.32
N ILE A 180 -2.14 -3.87 12.86
CA ILE A 180 -2.31 -2.95 14.00
C ILE A 180 -3.20 -1.77 13.60
N ASP A 181 -2.90 -1.14 12.47
CA ASP A 181 -3.67 -0.03 11.89
C ASP A 181 -5.14 -0.44 11.70
N PHE A 182 -5.39 -1.60 11.09
CA PHE A 182 -6.73 -2.16 10.92
C PHE A 182 -7.53 -2.26 12.24
N LYS A 183 -6.89 -2.77 13.31
CA LYS A 183 -7.53 -2.88 14.63
C LYS A 183 -7.84 -1.50 15.23
N TYR A 184 -6.91 -0.56 15.06
CA TYR A 184 -7.03 0.77 15.63
C TYR A 184 -8.09 1.62 14.90
N SER A 185 -8.10 1.62 13.56
CA SER A 185 -9.12 2.32 12.76
C SER A 185 -10.52 1.83 13.11
N LYS A 186 -10.73 0.51 13.22
CA LYS A 186 -12.01 -0.06 13.62
C LYS A 186 -12.47 0.41 15.02
N SER A 187 -11.53 0.53 15.96
CA SER A 187 -11.83 1.04 17.30
C SER A 187 -12.28 2.50 17.29
N ILE A 188 -11.66 3.35 16.46
CA ILE A 188 -12.05 4.77 16.34
C ILE A 188 -13.44 4.89 15.72
N GLN A 189 -13.71 4.13 14.67
CA GLN A 189 -15.00 4.15 13.98
C GLN A 189 -16.15 3.77 14.92
N ASN A 190 -15.97 2.73 15.73
CA ASN A 190 -16.97 2.30 16.71
C ASN A 190 -17.17 3.27 17.88
N ALA A 191 -16.24 4.20 18.14
CA ALA A 191 -16.35 5.16 19.24
C ALA A 191 -17.11 6.44 18.85
N LYS A 192 -17.31 6.68 17.56
CA LYS A 192 -18.04 7.85 17.02
C LYS A 192 -19.54 7.57 16.79
N TYR A 193 -19.99 6.31 16.95
CA TYR A 193 -21.37 5.85 16.80
C TYR A 193 -21.80 5.07 18.04
#